data_AF-A0A9P4TML1-F1
#
_entry.id   AF-A0A9P4TML1-F1
#
_cell.length_a   1.000
_cell.length_b   1.000
_cell.length_c   1.000
_cell.angle_alpha   90.00
_cell.angle_beta   90.00
_cell.angle_gamma   90.00
#
_symmetry.space_group_name_H-M   'P 1'
#
loop_
_entity.id
_entity.type
_entity.pdbx_description
1 polymer ?
#
loop_
_entity_poly.entity_id
_entity_poly.type
_entity_poly.pdbx_seq_one_letter_code
_entity_poly.pdbx_strand_id
1 'polypeptide(L)'
;MFGSSPGKDDELAVNDGPATTDSRGPAPTAAADSVMGGAPAGNGLDRKASDASNPNTEKKRRSSGVSRARDMFSSAKQSLHFSPNPNSAPPPGSSPGKGETPIQKLGKSDAALSVPQGSLNNSAGESAPTSRSTFRVGVTEDKNKKCRRTMEDTHAYLYNFLSTPAPALGGEKRGSTSDAGSVQSDSTPQQVAETDNGYFAIFDGHAGTFAADWCGKKLHLILEETIKKNPNTPIPELLDQTFTTVDNQLEKLPLKNSGCTAVTAVLRWEDRVPNAQSSTGSVLFAPAAASALKTEAGEAIQSESAEAHAVADRLQHEASRQRVLYTANVGDARIVLCRNGRALRLSYDHKGSDENEGRRVASAGGLILNNRVNGVLAVTRALGDAYMKDLVTGHPYTTETVIQADQDEFLILACDGLWDVCSDQEAVDLVRQIQDPQEASKKLVDYALARFSTDNLSCMVVRFDNKAVRQRKNEGVIGVEGDPVTAKGNITEAEAIVAQARKSIGDPQQSVESAAAEIIQEEEEKEPGPELSMEAAKAAQKNPV
;
A
#
# COMPACT_ATOMS: atom_id res chain seq x y z
N MET A 1 -4.91 30.34 45.42
CA MET A 1 -5.10 29.61 46.69
C MET A 1 -4.82 28.14 46.39
N PHE A 2 -3.81 27.44 46.87
CA PHE A 2 -2.72 27.65 47.83
C PHE A 2 -1.43 27.10 47.18
N GLY A 3 -0.31 27.82 47.31
CA GLY A 3 1.01 27.31 46.99
C GLY A 3 1.72 26.74 48.23
N SER A 4 2.84 26.05 48.02
CA SER A 4 4.04 26.13 48.87
C SER A 4 5.25 25.58 48.10
N SER A 5 6.34 26.33 48.26
CA SER A 5 7.57 26.42 47.45
C SER A 5 8.70 25.48 47.91
N PRO A 6 9.87 25.47 47.24
CA PRO A 6 10.93 24.46 47.34
C PRO A 6 12.08 24.85 48.29
N GLY A 7 12.94 23.89 48.61
CA GLY A 7 14.18 24.07 49.39
C GLY A 7 15.45 23.94 48.55
N LYS A 8 16.15 25.08 48.44
CA LYS A 8 17.60 25.35 48.25
C LYS A 8 18.46 24.66 49.34
N ASP A 9 19.79 24.57 49.35
CA ASP A 9 20.98 24.83 48.50
C ASP A 9 22.11 24.10 49.29
N ASP A 10 23.17 23.59 48.65
CA ASP A 10 24.53 23.71 49.21
C ASP A 10 25.58 23.55 48.10
N GLU A 11 26.31 24.64 47.89
CA GLU A 11 27.49 24.77 47.06
C GLU A 11 28.69 24.03 47.68
N LEU A 12 29.56 23.46 46.84
CA LEU A 12 30.99 23.73 46.90
C LEU A 12 31.58 23.71 45.49
N ALA A 13 31.92 24.89 45.01
CA ALA A 13 32.77 25.12 43.85
C ALA A 13 34.25 25.02 44.26
N VAL A 14 35.08 24.40 43.42
CA VAL A 14 36.42 24.95 43.15
C VAL A 14 36.69 24.86 41.64
N ASN A 15 36.94 26.05 41.12
CA ASN A 15 37.32 26.46 39.78
C ASN A 15 38.80 26.12 39.54
N ASP A 16 39.18 25.76 38.32
CA ASP A 16 40.14 26.56 37.54
C ASP A 16 40.38 25.92 36.16
N GLY A 17 40.20 26.76 35.14
CA GLY A 17 40.35 26.40 33.73
C GLY A 17 41.77 26.61 33.18
N PRO A 18 41.92 27.19 31.98
CA PRO A 18 42.44 26.43 30.84
C PRO A 18 43.64 27.09 30.15
N ALA A 19 44.46 26.30 29.44
CA ALA A 19 45.40 26.76 28.40
C ALA A 19 45.99 25.52 27.68
N THR A 20 45.59 25.20 26.45
CA THR A 20 46.16 25.61 25.15
C THR A 20 47.55 25.04 24.78
N THR A 21 47.62 24.62 23.50
CA THR A 21 48.77 24.55 22.57
C THR A 21 49.39 23.17 22.24
N ASP A 22 49.19 22.80 20.96
CA ASP A 22 50.19 22.40 19.97
C ASP A 22 51.10 21.17 20.19
N SER A 23 50.93 20.19 19.30
CA SER A 23 51.84 19.93 18.15
C SER A 23 52.22 18.47 17.91
N ARG A 24 52.20 18.13 16.61
CA ARG A 24 53.10 17.22 15.87
C ARG A 24 53.01 15.71 16.11
N GLY A 25 52.72 15.00 15.00
CA GLY A 25 53.02 13.57 14.83
C GLY A 25 54.54 13.28 14.87
N PRO A 26 54.93 12.00 14.72
CA PRO A 26 55.14 11.50 13.36
C PRO A 26 54.82 10.00 13.16
N ALA A 27 54.65 9.61 11.89
CA ALA A 27 54.96 8.25 11.39
C ALA A 27 56.48 8.12 11.20
N PRO A 28 57.08 6.91 11.22
CA PRO A 28 57.22 6.10 9.98
C PRO A 28 57.19 4.57 10.31
N THR A 29 57.38 3.57 9.45
CA THR A 29 58.14 3.34 8.21
C THR A 29 57.67 2.01 7.59
N ALA A 30 57.86 1.88 6.28
CA ALA A 30 57.64 0.69 5.45
C ALA A 30 58.72 -0.40 5.61
N ALA A 31 58.40 -1.64 5.21
CA ALA A 31 59.33 -2.52 4.50
C ALA A 31 58.54 -3.51 3.63
N ALA A 32 58.81 -3.46 2.34
CA ALA A 32 58.46 -4.46 1.35
C ALA A 32 59.57 -5.52 1.30
N ASP A 33 59.22 -6.76 0.98
CA ASP A 33 60.07 -7.56 0.10
C ASP A 33 59.23 -8.58 -0.67
N SER A 34 59.74 -8.93 -1.83
CA SER A 34 59.05 -9.53 -2.96
C SER A 34 59.79 -10.77 -3.47
N VAL A 35 59.09 -11.55 -4.30
CA VAL A 35 59.60 -12.31 -5.47
C VAL A 35 59.64 -13.86 -5.39
N MET A 36 59.00 -14.42 -6.43
CA MET A 36 59.12 -15.74 -7.11
C MET A 36 58.53 -16.98 -6.43
N GLY A 37 57.79 -17.86 -7.11
CA GLY A 37 57.54 -18.07 -8.54
C GLY A 37 57.51 -19.58 -8.84
N GLY A 38 56.64 -20.04 -9.75
CA GLY A 38 56.78 -21.35 -10.41
C GLY A 38 55.54 -22.25 -10.45
N ALA A 39 54.86 -22.27 -11.59
CA ALA A 39 54.11 -23.43 -12.09
C ALA A 39 55.10 -24.51 -12.59
N PRO A 40 54.63 -25.76 -12.82
CA PRO A 40 54.40 -26.15 -14.21
C PRO A 40 53.20 -27.09 -14.46
N ALA A 41 52.90 -27.24 -15.75
CA ALA A 41 51.84 -28.05 -16.36
C ALA A 41 52.22 -29.53 -16.60
N GLY A 42 51.23 -30.36 -16.94
CA GLY A 42 51.40 -31.41 -17.96
C GLY A 42 50.73 -32.78 -17.73
N ASN A 43 49.99 -33.21 -18.77
CA ASN A 43 49.46 -34.54 -19.12
C ASN A 43 48.14 -34.97 -18.43
N GLY A 44 47.02 -35.26 -19.11
CA GLY A 44 46.76 -35.63 -20.50
C GLY A 44 46.54 -37.15 -20.62
N LEU A 45 45.34 -37.58 -20.99
CA LEU A 45 45.06 -38.62 -22.00
C LEU A 45 43.56 -38.96 -22.13
N ASP A 46 43.16 -39.07 -23.40
CA ASP A 46 41.84 -39.33 -24.00
C ASP A 46 41.22 -40.71 -23.73
N ARG A 47 39.89 -40.83 -23.95
CA ARG A 47 39.31 -41.61 -25.08
C ARG A 47 37.76 -41.71 -25.08
N LYS A 48 37.17 -41.06 -26.08
CA LYS A 48 36.26 -41.53 -27.16
C LYS A 48 34.97 -42.35 -26.87
N ALA A 49 33.90 -41.88 -27.51
CA ALA A 49 32.59 -42.47 -27.75
C ALA A 49 32.59 -43.67 -28.73
N SER A 50 31.57 -44.54 -28.64
CA SER A 50 30.65 -44.88 -29.76
C SER A 50 29.75 -46.10 -29.47
N ASP A 51 28.47 -45.92 -29.76
CA ASP A 51 27.55 -46.82 -30.49
C ASP A 51 26.86 -48.06 -29.88
N ALA A 52 25.68 -48.27 -30.48
CA ALA A 52 24.56 -49.12 -30.15
C ALA A 52 24.78 -50.65 -30.23
N SER A 53 23.96 -51.41 -29.49
CA SER A 53 23.02 -52.41 -30.03
C SER A 53 22.45 -53.33 -28.94
N ASN A 54 21.14 -53.57 -29.04
CA ASN A 54 20.35 -54.56 -28.30
C ASN A 54 20.62 -55.97 -28.89
N PRO A 55 20.44 -57.09 -28.16
CA PRO A 55 19.10 -57.71 -28.15
C PRO A 55 18.71 -58.50 -26.88
N ASN A 56 17.44 -58.31 -26.49
CA ASN A 56 16.39 -59.31 -26.24
C ASN A 56 16.71 -60.63 -25.50
N THR A 57 16.18 -60.79 -24.28
CA THR A 57 15.50 -62.04 -23.85
C THR A 57 14.33 -61.72 -22.90
N GLU A 58 13.14 -62.18 -23.29
CA GLU A 58 11.89 -62.13 -22.56
C GLU A 58 11.85 -63.13 -21.38
N LYS A 59 11.17 -62.79 -20.28
CA LYS A 59 10.12 -63.66 -19.70
C LYS A 59 9.13 -62.89 -18.80
N LYS A 60 7.85 -63.13 -19.15
CA LYS A 60 6.55 -62.60 -18.72
C LYS A 60 6.22 -62.60 -17.21
N ARG A 61 5.52 -61.49 -16.84
CA ARG A 61 4.24 -61.33 -16.10
C ARG A 61 4.03 -62.02 -14.74
N ARG A 62 3.65 -61.20 -13.73
CA ARG A 62 2.26 -61.13 -13.22
C ARG A 62 2.01 -59.83 -12.45
N SER A 63 0.80 -59.32 -12.64
CA SER A 63 0.24 -58.02 -12.24
C SER A 63 -0.73 -58.17 -11.08
N SER A 64 -0.67 -57.23 -10.13
CA SER A 64 -1.78 -56.70 -9.30
C SER A 64 -1.14 -55.71 -8.32
N GLY A 65 -1.61 -54.52 -8.00
CA GLY A 65 -2.84 -53.80 -8.28
C GLY A 65 -2.90 -52.72 -7.19
N VAL A 66 -2.40 -51.51 -7.47
CA VAL A 66 -2.54 -50.36 -6.57
C VAL A 66 -3.08 -49.21 -7.40
N SER A 67 -4.39 -49.25 -7.62
CA SER A 67 -5.18 -48.15 -8.15
C SER A 67 -6.37 -47.96 -7.21
N ARG A 68 -6.21 -47.13 -6.17
CA ARG A 68 -7.28 -46.42 -5.46
C ARG A 68 -6.68 -45.54 -4.37
N ALA A 69 -6.34 -44.31 -4.75
CA ALA A 69 -6.33 -43.09 -3.93
C ALA A 69 -5.81 -41.94 -4.79
N ARG A 70 -6.53 -41.62 -5.87
CA ARG A 70 -6.22 -40.45 -6.69
C ARG A 70 -7.48 -39.92 -7.36
N ASP A 71 -8.49 -39.64 -6.54
CA ASP A 71 -9.70 -38.90 -6.93
C ASP A 71 -10.25 -38.14 -5.70
N MET A 72 -9.46 -37.21 -5.17
CA MET A 72 -9.95 -36.04 -4.43
C MET A 72 -8.93 -34.92 -4.58
N PHE A 73 -9.40 -33.71 -4.88
CA PHE A 73 -8.64 -32.49 -5.20
C PHE A 73 -8.15 -32.32 -6.65
N SER A 74 -9.13 -32.31 -7.56
CA SER A 74 -9.04 -31.69 -8.88
C SER A 74 -9.99 -30.50 -8.98
N SER A 75 -9.79 -29.46 -8.18
CA SER A 75 -10.48 -28.17 -8.31
C SER A 75 -9.57 -27.01 -7.88
N ALA A 76 -8.46 -26.85 -8.61
CA ALA A 76 -7.58 -25.67 -8.49
C ALA A 76 -6.85 -25.43 -9.81
N LYS A 77 -7.59 -25.49 -10.93
CA LYS A 77 -7.08 -25.21 -12.27
C LYS A 77 -8.04 -24.31 -13.05
N GLN A 78 -8.40 -23.19 -12.47
CA GLN A 78 -8.93 -22.03 -13.20
C GLN A 78 -8.40 -20.76 -12.52
N SER A 79 -7.10 -20.55 -12.66
CA SER A 79 -6.44 -19.31 -12.27
C SER A 79 -5.41 -18.95 -13.34
N LEU A 80 -5.81 -18.98 -14.62
CA LEU A 80 -4.98 -18.56 -15.74
C LEU A 80 -5.87 -18.00 -16.85
N HIS A 81 -5.53 -16.80 -17.32
CA HIS A 81 -6.02 -16.05 -18.50
C HIS A 81 -7.17 -15.05 -18.29
N PHE A 82 -6.77 -13.78 -18.10
CA PHE A 82 -7.58 -12.59 -18.34
C PHE A 82 -7.41 -12.12 -19.80
N SER A 83 -8.40 -12.42 -20.64
CA SER A 83 -8.83 -11.66 -21.85
C SER A 83 -9.86 -12.50 -22.61
N PRO A 84 -11.07 -11.98 -22.91
CA PRO A 84 -11.96 -12.62 -23.86
C PRO A 84 -11.48 -12.31 -25.28
N ASN A 85 -11.05 -13.34 -26.01
CA ASN A 85 -10.89 -13.26 -27.46
C ASN A 85 -12.30 -13.26 -28.10
N PRO A 86 -12.73 -12.23 -28.86
CA PRO A 86 -14.11 -12.11 -29.34
C PRO A 86 -14.52 -13.14 -30.41
N ASN A 87 -13.64 -14.06 -30.82
CA ASN A 87 -13.87 -15.00 -31.93
C ASN A 87 -13.85 -16.49 -31.57
N SER A 88 -14.04 -16.88 -30.31
CA SER A 88 -14.20 -18.30 -29.94
C SER A 88 -15.55 -18.56 -29.27
N ALA A 89 -16.44 -19.25 -29.98
CA ALA A 89 -17.65 -19.79 -29.39
C ALA A 89 -17.31 -20.87 -28.34
N PRO A 90 -18.03 -20.95 -27.20
CA PRO A 90 -17.77 -21.98 -26.20
C PRO A 90 -18.22 -23.36 -26.70
N PRO A 91 -17.54 -24.45 -26.28
CA PRO A 91 -17.98 -25.80 -26.59
C PRO A 91 -19.32 -26.09 -25.88
N PRO A 92 -20.25 -26.84 -26.51
CA PRO A 92 -21.55 -27.10 -25.92
C PRO A 92 -21.41 -28.12 -24.78
N GLY A 93 -21.74 -27.74 -23.55
CA GLY A 93 -21.85 -28.69 -22.42
C GLY A 93 -21.44 -28.21 -21.03
N SER A 94 -21.03 -26.96 -20.81
CA SER A 94 -20.74 -26.47 -19.45
C SER A 94 -22.01 -25.97 -18.75
N SER A 95 -22.44 -26.66 -17.68
CA SER A 95 -23.46 -26.17 -16.75
C SER A 95 -23.01 -24.86 -16.08
N PRO A 96 -23.87 -23.84 -15.94
CA PRO A 96 -23.51 -22.59 -15.26
C PRO A 96 -23.60 -22.83 -13.74
N GLY A 97 -22.48 -22.73 -13.00
CA GLY A 97 -22.53 -22.76 -11.53
C GLY A 97 -21.42 -23.49 -10.76
N LYS A 98 -20.20 -23.65 -11.30
CA LYS A 98 -19.05 -24.13 -10.48
C LYS A 98 -17.82 -23.24 -10.66
N GLY A 99 -17.48 -22.50 -9.60
CA GLY A 99 -16.11 -22.01 -9.35
C GLY A 99 -15.88 -20.51 -9.21
N GLU A 100 -16.89 -19.68 -8.94
CA GLU A 100 -16.66 -18.23 -8.72
C GLU A 100 -15.99 -17.95 -7.37
N THR A 101 -14.95 -17.13 -7.38
CA THR A 101 -14.28 -16.64 -6.17
C THR A 101 -15.18 -15.65 -5.41
N PRO A 102 -14.99 -15.47 -4.09
CA PRO A 102 -15.76 -14.50 -3.31
C PRO A 102 -15.71 -13.07 -3.87
N ILE A 103 -14.55 -12.62 -4.35
CA ILE A 103 -14.39 -11.30 -4.98
C ILE A 103 -15.19 -11.18 -6.30
N GLN A 104 -15.28 -12.26 -7.09
CA GLN A 104 -16.07 -12.29 -8.33
C GLN A 104 -17.58 -12.24 -8.05
N LYS A 105 -18.03 -12.92 -7.00
CA LYS A 105 -19.44 -12.87 -6.57
C LYS A 105 -19.83 -11.46 -6.11
N LEU A 106 -19.00 -10.84 -5.26
CA LEU A 106 -19.21 -9.45 -4.83
C LEU A 106 -19.13 -8.47 -6.00
N GLY A 107 -18.30 -8.75 -7.01
CA GLY A 107 -18.17 -7.97 -8.23
C GLY A 107 -19.44 -7.86 -9.09
N LYS A 108 -20.42 -8.75 -8.91
CA LYS A 108 -21.74 -8.66 -9.55
C LYS A 108 -22.63 -7.58 -8.91
N SER A 109 -22.36 -7.26 -7.65
CA SER A 109 -23.09 -6.25 -6.87
C SER A 109 -22.36 -4.91 -6.81
N ASP A 110 -21.03 -4.93 -6.84
CA ASP A 110 -20.18 -3.75 -6.80
C ASP A 110 -19.22 -3.72 -8.01
N ALA A 111 -19.49 -2.78 -8.93
CA ALA A 111 -18.70 -2.61 -10.14
C ALA A 111 -17.21 -2.31 -9.85
N ALA A 112 -16.89 -1.68 -8.71
CA ALA A 112 -15.50 -1.40 -8.34
C ALA A 112 -14.70 -2.70 -8.15
N LEU A 113 -15.32 -3.75 -7.61
CA LEU A 113 -14.67 -5.04 -7.41
C LEU A 113 -14.46 -5.82 -8.72
N SER A 114 -15.10 -5.39 -9.80
CA SER A 114 -14.98 -5.97 -11.14
C SER A 114 -14.10 -5.15 -12.09
N VAL A 115 -13.49 -4.06 -11.61
CA VAL A 115 -12.49 -3.30 -12.39
C VAL A 115 -11.37 -4.27 -12.84
N PRO A 116 -11.07 -4.34 -14.15
CA PRO A 116 -9.97 -5.15 -14.64
C PRO A 116 -8.63 -4.55 -14.22
N GLN A 117 -7.62 -5.38 -14.00
CA GLN A 117 -6.26 -4.89 -13.73
C GLN A 117 -5.74 -4.10 -14.94
N GLY A 118 -5.14 -2.95 -14.67
CA GLY A 118 -4.48 -2.13 -15.69
C GLY A 118 -3.03 -2.56 -15.96
N SER A 119 -2.31 -1.67 -16.64
CA SER A 119 -0.86 -1.74 -16.81
C SER A 119 -0.14 -2.09 -15.51
N LEU A 120 0.89 -2.94 -15.62
CA LEU A 120 1.70 -3.43 -14.49
C LEU A 120 0.91 -4.18 -13.40
N ASN A 121 -0.26 -4.75 -13.71
CA ASN A 121 -1.19 -5.41 -12.77
C ASN A 121 -1.87 -4.44 -11.78
N ASN A 122 -2.00 -3.16 -12.12
CA ASN A 122 -2.62 -2.16 -11.27
C ASN A 122 -4.08 -2.51 -10.92
N SER A 123 -4.37 -2.77 -9.64
CA SER A 123 -5.72 -3.15 -9.19
C SER A 123 -6.72 -2.00 -9.19
N ALA A 124 -6.27 -0.74 -9.24
CA ALA A 124 -7.15 0.41 -9.43
C ALA A 124 -7.64 0.55 -10.89
N GLY A 125 -7.09 -0.23 -11.83
CA GLY A 125 -7.43 -0.18 -13.26
C GLY A 125 -6.36 0.52 -14.11
N GLU A 126 -6.71 0.88 -15.34
CA GLU A 126 -5.77 1.54 -16.25
C GLU A 126 -5.56 3.00 -15.82
N SER A 127 -4.30 3.36 -15.52
CA SER A 127 -3.91 4.72 -15.20
C SER A 127 -2.54 5.02 -15.82
N ALA A 128 -2.45 6.14 -16.52
CA ALA A 128 -1.28 6.51 -17.31
C ALA A 128 -0.86 7.97 -17.04
N PRO A 129 0.44 8.28 -17.15
CA PRO A 129 0.91 9.65 -16.99
C PRO A 129 0.31 10.55 -18.08
N THR A 130 -0.06 11.75 -17.68
CA THR A 130 -0.55 12.81 -18.58
C THR A 130 0.59 13.79 -18.88
N SER A 131 0.31 14.77 -19.73
CA SER A 131 1.21 15.93 -19.90
C SER A 131 1.40 16.71 -18.60
N ARG A 132 0.50 16.51 -17.61
CA ARG A 132 0.54 17.14 -16.29
C ARG A 132 1.33 16.36 -15.24
N SER A 133 1.62 15.09 -15.46
CA SER A 133 2.30 14.28 -14.45
C SER A 133 3.70 14.79 -14.13
N THR A 134 3.99 15.01 -12.85
CA THR A 134 5.32 15.36 -12.31
C THR A 134 6.06 14.17 -11.72
N PHE A 135 5.56 12.96 -11.99
CA PHE A 135 6.15 11.71 -11.54
C PHE A 135 5.87 10.62 -12.55
N ARG A 136 6.62 9.52 -12.42
CA ARG A 136 6.37 8.26 -13.15
C ARG A 136 6.42 7.10 -12.17
N VAL A 137 5.58 6.11 -12.42
CA VAL A 137 5.43 4.91 -11.61
C VAL A 137 6.01 3.73 -12.37
N GLY A 138 6.72 2.86 -11.65
CA GLY A 138 7.12 1.54 -12.10
C GLY A 138 6.88 0.53 -10.99
N VAL A 139 6.37 -0.65 -11.34
CA VAL A 139 5.98 -1.68 -10.38
C VAL A 139 6.49 -3.03 -10.87
N THR A 140 7.15 -3.77 -9.99
CA THR A 140 7.53 -5.14 -10.26
C THR A 140 6.99 -6.04 -9.16
N GLU A 141 6.37 -7.13 -9.59
CA GLU A 141 5.84 -8.19 -8.74
C GLU A 141 6.52 -9.52 -9.10
N ASP A 142 6.89 -10.31 -8.09
CA ASP A 142 7.29 -11.71 -8.25
C ASP A 142 6.66 -12.56 -7.16
N LYS A 143 5.87 -13.56 -7.57
CA LYS A 143 5.24 -14.51 -6.64
C LYS A 143 6.27 -15.31 -5.84
N ASN A 144 7.49 -15.41 -6.30
CA ASN A 144 8.51 -16.30 -5.77
C ASN A 144 8.02 -17.75 -5.75
N LYS A 145 7.77 -18.30 -6.95
CA LYS A 145 7.19 -19.64 -7.16
C LYS A 145 7.96 -20.78 -6.48
N LYS A 146 9.20 -20.53 -6.02
CA LYS A 146 10.01 -21.48 -5.27
C LYS A 146 9.53 -21.64 -3.83
N CYS A 147 9.01 -20.57 -3.23
CA CYS A 147 8.69 -20.49 -1.81
C CYS A 147 7.18 -20.30 -1.56
N ARG A 148 6.47 -19.58 -2.44
CA ARG A 148 5.04 -19.31 -2.30
C ARG A 148 4.20 -19.98 -3.39
N ARG A 149 3.01 -20.42 -3.00
CA ARG A 149 2.02 -21.03 -3.91
C ARG A 149 1.15 -19.98 -4.56
N THR A 150 0.74 -18.99 -3.78
CA THR A 150 -0.15 -17.88 -4.10
C THR A 150 0.65 -16.57 -4.17
N MET A 151 0.17 -15.62 -4.97
CA MET A 151 0.60 -14.23 -4.94
C MET A 151 -0.49 -13.52 -4.14
N GLU A 152 -0.18 -13.19 -2.90
CA GLU A 152 -1.15 -12.62 -1.95
C GLU A 152 -1.03 -11.10 -1.90
N ASP A 153 0.10 -10.54 -2.33
CA ASP A 153 0.22 -9.11 -2.51
C ASP A 153 -0.59 -8.60 -3.70
N THR A 154 -0.92 -7.31 -3.61
CA THR A 154 -1.52 -6.52 -4.67
C THR A 154 -1.06 -5.07 -4.53
N HIS A 155 -1.13 -4.29 -5.60
CA HIS A 155 -0.87 -2.86 -5.56
C HIS A 155 -1.91 -2.06 -6.33
N ALA A 156 -1.96 -0.77 -6.06
CA ALA A 156 -2.83 0.18 -6.73
C ALA A 156 -2.12 1.52 -6.93
N TYR A 157 -2.28 2.14 -8.09
CA TYR A 157 -1.84 3.51 -8.33
C TYR A 157 -2.79 4.28 -9.24
N LEU A 158 -2.84 5.60 -9.07
CA LEU A 158 -3.59 6.52 -9.94
C LEU A 158 -2.74 7.77 -10.19
N TYR A 159 -2.66 8.21 -11.46
CA TYR A 159 -1.95 9.41 -11.87
C TYR A 159 -2.76 10.68 -11.66
N ASN A 160 -4.09 10.58 -11.65
CA ASN A 160 -5.05 11.68 -11.51
C ASN A 160 -6.07 11.39 -10.40
N PHE A 161 -5.59 11.09 -9.19
CA PHE A 161 -6.41 10.58 -8.08
C PHE A 161 -7.61 11.48 -7.72
N LEU A 162 -7.36 12.63 -7.09
CA LEU A 162 -8.42 13.55 -6.66
C LEU A 162 -7.87 14.98 -6.61
N SER A 163 -8.63 15.93 -7.15
CA SER A 163 -8.36 17.36 -7.01
C SER A 163 -8.43 17.79 -5.55
N THR A 164 -7.55 18.68 -5.13
CA THR A 164 -7.57 19.31 -3.82
C THR A 164 -8.85 20.13 -3.66
N PRO A 165 -9.79 19.72 -2.78
CA PRO A 165 -11.03 20.46 -2.59
C PRO A 165 -10.75 21.88 -2.06
N ALA A 166 -11.62 22.82 -2.42
CA ALA A 166 -11.59 24.14 -1.83
C ALA A 166 -12.02 24.07 -0.34
N PRO A 167 -11.48 24.94 0.52
CA PRO A 167 -11.97 25.12 1.87
C PRO A 167 -13.48 25.34 1.89
N ALA A 168 -14.21 24.59 2.70
CA ALA A 168 -15.60 24.92 3.02
C ALA A 168 -15.61 26.03 4.08
N LEU A 169 -15.65 27.29 3.65
CA LEU A 169 -15.87 28.44 4.53
C LEU A 169 -17.36 28.44 4.94
N GLY A 170 -17.62 28.40 6.25
CA GLY A 170 -18.98 28.22 6.78
C GLY A 170 -19.99 29.23 6.21
N GLY A 171 -21.11 28.74 5.69
CA GLY A 171 -22.22 29.57 5.19
C GLY A 171 -22.85 29.06 3.89
N GLU A 172 -22.09 28.37 3.04
CA GLU A 172 -22.68 27.61 1.95
C GLU A 172 -23.25 26.31 2.50
N LYS A 173 -24.55 26.31 2.84
CA LYS A 173 -25.32 25.08 2.77
C LYS A 173 -25.14 24.56 1.34
N ARG A 174 -24.21 23.63 1.11
CA ARG A 174 -24.39 22.65 0.04
C ARG A 174 -25.72 22.02 0.37
N GLY A 175 -26.77 22.45 -0.33
CA GLY A 175 -28.09 21.85 -0.20
C GLY A 175 -27.88 20.36 -0.29
N SER A 176 -28.48 19.60 0.63
CA SER A 176 -28.62 18.17 0.42
C SER A 176 -29.46 18.00 -0.84
N THR A 177 -28.81 17.99 -2.00
CA THR A 177 -29.40 17.37 -3.18
C THR A 177 -29.27 15.89 -2.90
N SER A 178 -30.34 15.36 -2.30
CA SER A 178 -30.71 13.96 -2.47
C SER A 178 -30.42 13.58 -3.92
N ASP A 179 -29.45 12.70 -4.11
CA ASP A 179 -29.09 12.13 -5.41
C ASP A 179 -30.14 11.05 -5.78
N ALA A 180 -31.40 11.47 -5.78
CA ALA A 180 -32.54 10.68 -6.16
C ALA A 180 -33.09 11.25 -7.47
N GLY A 181 -32.52 10.75 -8.57
CA GLY A 181 -33.18 10.71 -9.87
C GLY A 181 -33.52 12.06 -10.50
N SER A 182 -32.52 12.73 -11.09
CA SER A 182 -32.79 13.52 -12.28
C SER A 182 -31.70 13.28 -13.31
N VAL A 183 -31.97 12.33 -14.21
CA VAL A 183 -31.28 12.21 -15.49
C VAL A 183 -31.63 13.46 -16.30
N GLN A 184 -30.89 14.55 -16.07
CA GLN A 184 -30.79 15.61 -17.08
C GLN A 184 -29.74 15.17 -18.07
N SER A 185 -30.24 14.80 -19.25
CA SER A 185 -29.48 14.46 -20.44
C SER A 185 -28.77 15.70 -20.97
N ASP A 186 -27.68 16.13 -20.33
CA ASP A 186 -26.71 16.99 -20.98
C ASP A 186 -25.68 16.11 -21.68
N SER A 187 -25.70 16.16 -23.00
CA SER A 187 -24.93 15.33 -23.93
C SER A 187 -23.47 15.77 -24.06
N THR A 188 -22.90 16.38 -23.03
CA THR A 188 -21.46 16.66 -22.97
C THR A 188 -20.72 15.42 -22.47
N PRO A 189 -19.70 14.91 -23.19
CA PRO A 189 -18.90 13.81 -22.69
C PRO A 189 -18.18 14.25 -21.40
N GLN A 190 -18.51 13.62 -20.27
CA GLN A 190 -17.79 13.79 -19.02
C GLN A 190 -16.33 13.40 -19.24
N GLN A 191 -15.42 14.37 -19.10
CA GLN A 191 -13.98 14.15 -19.23
C GLN A 191 -13.37 13.86 -17.86
N VAL A 192 -12.31 13.06 -17.84
CA VAL A 192 -11.51 12.84 -16.63
C VAL A 192 -10.78 14.13 -16.31
N ALA A 193 -10.91 14.60 -15.06
CA ALA A 193 -10.16 15.75 -14.59
C ALA A 193 -8.66 15.42 -14.59
N GLU A 194 -7.87 16.09 -15.43
CA GLU A 194 -6.41 15.96 -15.39
C GLU A 194 -5.87 16.74 -14.20
N THR A 195 -5.49 16.00 -13.16
CA THR A 195 -4.77 16.56 -12.03
C THR A 195 -3.29 16.25 -12.18
N ASP A 196 -2.51 16.57 -11.17
CA ASP A 196 -1.17 16.01 -10.99
C ASP A 196 -1.09 15.33 -9.62
N ASN A 197 -2.23 14.91 -9.06
CA ASN A 197 -2.28 14.30 -7.74
C ASN A 197 -2.21 12.77 -7.89
N GLY A 198 -1.25 12.16 -7.20
CA GLY A 198 -0.98 10.72 -7.27
C GLY A 198 -1.49 9.97 -6.04
N TYR A 199 -1.96 8.75 -6.28
CA TYR A 199 -2.22 7.74 -5.24
C TYR A 199 -1.35 6.53 -5.52
N PHE A 200 -0.75 5.95 -4.48
CA PHE A 200 0.15 4.80 -4.57
C PHE A 200 -0.08 3.90 -3.36
N ALA A 201 -0.27 2.60 -3.56
CA ALA A 201 -0.43 1.67 -2.46
C ALA A 201 0.08 0.27 -2.78
N ILE A 202 0.59 -0.42 -1.75
CA ILE A 202 0.89 -1.85 -1.75
C ILE A 202 0.15 -2.48 -0.58
N PHE A 203 -0.43 -3.64 -0.86
CA PHE A 203 -1.16 -4.48 0.07
C PHE A 203 -0.48 -5.85 0.09
N ASP A 204 0.04 -6.27 1.23
CA ASP A 204 0.66 -7.60 1.39
C ASP A 204 -0.36 -8.49 2.11
N GLY A 205 -0.91 -9.46 1.38
CA GLY A 205 -1.98 -10.31 1.87
C GLY A 205 -1.46 -11.49 2.67
N HIS A 206 -2.20 -11.87 3.72
CA HIS A 206 -1.95 -13.11 4.45
C HIS A 206 -3.25 -13.88 4.69
N ALA A 207 -3.09 -15.21 4.80
CA ALA A 207 -4.20 -16.16 4.91
C ALA A 207 -5.20 -16.06 3.73
N GLY A 208 -4.71 -15.73 2.54
CA GLY A 208 -5.49 -15.56 1.31
C GLY A 208 -5.27 -14.20 0.66
N THR A 209 -5.81 -14.02 -0.56
CA THR A 209 -5.65 -12.80 -1.35
C THR A 209 -6.77 -11.78 -1.12
N PHE A 210 -7.87 -12.18 -0.47
CA PHE A 210 -9.12 -11.44 -0.51
C PHE A 210 -9.03 -10.02 0.08
N ALA A 211 -8.45 -9.86 1.27
CA ALA A 211 -8.31 -8.54 1.89
C ALA A 211 -7.44 -7.62 1.02
N ALA A 212 -6.29 -8.11 0.52
CA ALA A 212 -5.41 -7.36 -0.35
C ALA A 212 -6.07 -6.98 -1.69
N ASP A 213 -6.74 -7.94 -2.35
CA ASP A 213 -7.48 -7.72 -3.60
C ASP A 213 -8.60 -6.68 -3.41
N TRP A 214 -9.37 -6.80 -2.32
CA TRP A 214 -10.45 -5.88 -2.00
C TRP A 214 -9.91 -4.47 -1.74
N CYS A 215 -8.85 -4.35 -0.92
CA CYS A 215 -8.21 -3.07 -0.63
C CYS A 215 -7.63 -2.42 -1.90
N GLY A 216 -6.99 -3.20 -2.77
CA GLY A 216 -6.49 -2.74 -4.07
C GLY A 216 -7.57 -2.08 -4.93
N LYS A 217 -8.80 -2.61 -4.88
CA LYS A 217 -9.94 -2.11 -5.66
C LYS A 217 -10.76 -1.02 -4.96
N LYS A 218 -10.72 -0.90 -3.63
CA LYS A 218 -11.66 -0.06 -2.87
C LYS A 218 -11.03 1.03 -2.00
N LEU A 219 -9.81 0.86 -1.50
CA LEU A 219 -9.25 1.81 -0.53
C LEU A 219 -9.15 3.23 -1.11
N HIS A 220 -8.68 3.34 -2.36
CA HIS A 220 -8.57 4.63 -3.04
C HIS A 220 -9.94 5.31 -3.25
N LEU A 221 -10.99 4.55 -3.57
CA LEU A 221 -12.35 5.08 -3.74
C LEU A 221 -12.92 5.61 -2.41
N ILE A 222 -12.71 4.86 -1.33
CA ILE A 222 -13.18 5.26 0.01
C ILE A 222 -12.41 6.49 0.50
N LEU A 223 -11.10 6.55 0.23
CA LEU A 223 -10.29 7.73 0.53
C LEU A 223 -10.78 8.96 -0.22
N GLU A 224 -11.05 8.81 -1.52
CA GLU A 224 -11.56 9.88 -2.37
C GLU A 224 -12.89 10.44 -1.83
N GLU A 225 -13.83 9.55 -1.51
CA GLU A 225 -15.12 9.91 -0.93
C GLU A 225 -14.96 10.59 0.44
N THR A 226 -14.04 10.09 1.28
CA THR A 226 -13.76 10.62 2.61
C THR A 226 -13.19 12.04 2.53
N ILE A 227 -12.28 12.30 1.59
CA ILE A 227 -11.73 13.65 1.32
C ILE A 227 -12.82 14.58 0.79
N LYS A 228 -13.63 14.13 -0.18
CA LYS A 228 -14.73 14.92 -0.76
C LYS A 228 -15.75 15.35 0.30
N LYS A 229 -16.09 14.47 1.25
CA LYS A 229 -17.03 14.74 2.34
C LYS A 229 -16.49 15.70 3.40
N ASN A 230 -15.17 15.70 3.60
CA ASN A 230 -14.52 16.39 4.71
C ASN A 230 -13.37 17.31 4.23
N PRO A 231 -13.63 18.28 3.35
CA PRO A 231 -12.58 19.06 2.66
C PRO A 231 -11.70 19.92 3.60
N ASN A 232 -12.18 20.21 4.80
CA ASN A 232 -11.46 21.00 5.81
C ASN A 232 -10.67 20.14 6.81
N THR A 233 -10.73 18.82 6.71
CA THR A 233 -10.06 17.92 7.66
C THR A 233 -8.65 17.61 7.16
N PRO A 234 -7.63 17.60 8.04
CA PRO A 234 -6.27 17.23 7.65
C PRO A 234 -6.22 15.83 7.02
N ILE A 235 -5.44 15.67 5.95
CA ILE A 235 -5.31 14.39 5.23
C ILE A 235 -4.84 13.23 6.13
N PRO A 236 -3.92 13.41 7.11
CA PRO A 236 -3.54 12.33 8.01
C PRO A 236 -4.73 11.76 8.81
N GLU A 237 -5.66 12.62 9.24
CA GLU A 237 -6.87 12.21 9.94
C GLU A 237 -7.84 11.49 9.00
N LEU A 238 -7.98 11.98 7.76
CA LEU A 238 -8.80 11.34 6.75
C LEU A 238 -8.24 9.98 6.30
N LEU A 239 -6.93 9.79 6.32
CA LEU A 239 -6.29 8.50 6.10
C LEU A 239 -6.61 7.53 7.25
N ASP A 240 -6.56 7.96 8.52
CA ASP A 240 -6.98 7.14 9.65
C ASP A 240 -8.47 6.75 9.56
N GLN A 241 -9.35 7.71 9.29
CA GLN A 241 -10.79 7.47 9.06
C GLN A 241 -11.03 6.51 7.89
N THR A 242 -10.25 6.63 6.81
CA THR A 242 -10.36 5.75 5.64
C THR A 242 -9.96 4.32 6.00
N PHE A 243 -8.80 4.13 6.63
CA PHE A 243 -8.30 2.80 6.97
C PHE A 243 -9.24 2.09 7.95
N THR A 244 -9.70 2.79 8.99
CA THR A 244 -10.70 2.25 9.93
C THR A 244 -12.04 1.96 9.25
N THR A 245 -12.48 2.78 8.30
CA THR A 245 -13.69 2.51 7.51
C THR A 245 -13.53 1.28 6.63
N VAL A 246 -12.40 1.14 5.95
CA VAL A 246 -12.06 -0.04 5.13
C VAL A 246 -12.06 -1.30 5.99
N ASP A 247 -11.41 -1.24 7.13
CA ASP A 247 -11.29 -2.33 8.08
C ASP A 247 -12.66 -2.81 8.60
N ASN A 248 -13.52 -1.86 8.98
CA ASN A 248 -14.91 -2.12 9.37
C ASN A 248 -15.77 -2.68 8.21
N GLN A 249 -15.45 -2.35 6.95
CA GLN A 249 -16.13 -2.94 5.79
C GLN A 249 -15.66 -4.38 5.57
N LEU A 250 -14.37 -4.65 5.66
CA LEU A 250 -13.81 -6.01 5.54
C LEU A 250 -14.36 -6.96 6.61
N GLU A 251 -14.55 -6.50 7.85
CA GLU A 251 -15.12 -7.31 8.93
C GLU A 251 -16.55 -7.81 8.64
N LYS A 252 -17.31 -7.06 7.83
CA LYS A 252 -18.68 -7.41 7.42
C LYS A 252 -18.72 -8.37 6.24
N LEU A 253 -17.58 -8.68 5.62
CA LEU A 253 -17.47 -9.59 4.48
C LEU A 253 -17.23 -11.04 4.96
N PRO A 254 -17.58 -12.04 4.13
CA PRO A 254 -17.51 -13.47 4.49
C PRO A 254 -16.16 -13.96 5.00
N LEU A 255 -15.07 -13.42 4.47
CA LEU A 255 -13.72 -13.94 4.68
C LEU A 255 -13.01 -13.29 5.86
N LYS A 256 -13.51 -13.55 7.07
CA LYS A 256 -13.02 -12.98 8.34
C LYS A 256 -11.56 -13.33 8.69
N ASN A 257 -11.02 -14.39 8.09
CA ASN A 257 -9.67 -14.88 8.36
C ASN A 257 -8.60 -14.30 7.43
N SER A 258 -9.00 -13.58 6.37
CA SER A 258 -8.06 -12.91 5.47
C SER A 258 -7.71 -11.53 6.03
N GLY A 259 -6.44 -11.17 5.96
CA GLY A 259 -5.96 -9.85 6.29
C GLY A 259 -4.89 -9.39 5.31
N CYS A 260 -4.55 -8.11 5.38
CA CYS A 260 -3.40 -7.58 4.67
C CYS A 260 -2.72 -6.44 5.44
N THR A 261 -1.42 -6.32 5.23
CA THR A 261 -0.71 -5.07 5.52
C THR A 261 -1.00 -4.08 4.41
N ALA A 262 -0.86 -2.79 4.70
CA ALA A 262 -1.12 -1.75 3.72
C ALA A 262 -0.20 -0.55 3.95
N VAL A 263 0.50 -0.17 2.89
CA VAL A 263 1.19 1.12 2.78
C VAL A 263 0.53 1.93 1.68
N THR A 264 0.15 3.16 2.00
CA THR A 264 -0.46 4.10 1.06
C THR A 264 0.28 5.43 1.09
N ALA A 265 0.47 6.04 -0.09
CA ALA A 265 1.01 7.36 -0.27
C ALA A 265 0.12 8.21 -1.19
N VAL A 266 -0.16 9.44 -0.77
CA VAL A 266 -0.92 10.44 -1.55
C VAL A 266 -0.03 11.65 -1.80
N LEU A 267 0.22 11.94 -3.06
CA LEU A 267 1.04 13.07 -3.50
C LEU A 267 0.14 14.13 -4.12
N ARG A 268 0.09 15.34 -3.56
CA ARG A 268 -0.84 16.37 -4.04
C ARG A 268 -0.29 17.78 -3.98
N TRP A 269 -0.87 18.67 -4.80
CA TRP A 269 -0.66 20.11 -4.71
C TRP A 269 -1.59 20.74 -3.69
N GLU A 270 -1.03 21.58 -2.83
CA GLU A 270 -1.77 22.28 -1.78
C GLU A 270 -1.28 23.71 -1.62
N ASP A 271 -2.20 24.61 -1.31
CA ASP A 271 -1.88 25.97 -0.90
C ASP A 271 -1.82 26.01 0.63
N ARG A 272 -0.65 26.39 1.15
CA ARG A 272 -0.29 26.26 2.57
C ARG A 272 0.25 27.54 3.15
N VAL A 273 -0.20 27.85 4.36
CA VAL A 273 0.22 29.04 5.10
C VAL A 273 1.36 28.65 6.05
N PRO A 274 2.45 29.44 6.13
CA PRO A 274 3.52 29.21 7.10
C PRO A 274 2.98 29.11 8.55
N ASN A 275 3.43 28.11 9.29
CA ASN A 275 3.09 27.93 10.69
C ASN A 275 4.25 27.26 11.43
N ALA A 276 4.90 28.00 12.32
CA ALA A 276 6.07 27.56 13.07
C ALA A 276 5.78 26.43 14.08
N GLN A 277 4.51 26.21 14.44
CA GLN A 277 4.10 25.12 15.34
C GLN A 277 3.86 23.80 14.58
N SER A 278 3.76 23.85 13.25
CA SER A 278 3.61 22.66 12.42
C SER A 278 4.94 21.93 12.24
N SER A 279 4.93 20.60 12.30
CA SER A 279 6.10 19.77 11.99
C SER A 279 6.61 19.96 10.57
N THR A 280 5.75 20.38 9.64
CA THR A 280 6.11 20.69 8.26
C THR A 280 6.43 22.18 8.03
N GLY A 281 6.33 23.01 9.07
CA GLY A 281 6.50 24.46 9.00
C GLY A 281 5.37 25.20 8.29
N SER A 282 4.32 24.50 7.87
CA SER A 282 3.14 25.05 7.22
C SER A 282 1.89 24.23 7.55
N VAL A 283 0.71 24.80 7.33
CA VAL A 283 -0.57 24.10 7.44
C VAL A 283 -1.44 24.39 6.23
N LEU A 284 -2.38 23.49 5.95
CA LEU A 284 -3.41 23.71 4.93
C LEU A 284 -4.16 25.02 5.21
N PHE A 285 -4.37 25.80 4.15
CA PHE A 285 -5.11 27.07 4.22
C PHE A 285 -6.51 26.89 4.83
N ALA A 286 -7.24 25.83 4.48
CA ALA A 286 -8.59 25.55 4.97
C ALA A 286 -8.68 25.44 6.53
N PRO A 287 -7.97 24.50 7.18
CA PRO A 287 -7.88 24.45 8.64
C PRO A 287 -7.34 25.73 9.27
N ALA A 288 -6.34 26.38 8.64
CA ALA A 288 -5.76 27.62 9.15
C ALA A 288 -6.78 28.75 9.20
N ALA A 289 -7.55 28.93 8.13
CA ALA A 289 -8.64 29.90 8.05
C ALA A 289 -9.71 29.57 9.09
N ALA A 290 -10.19 28.33 9.15
CA ALA A 290 -11.19 27.91 10.14
C ALA A 290 -10.73 28.10 11.61
N SER A 291 -9.45 27.86 11.89
CA SER A 291 -8.86 28.06 13.23
C SER A 291 -8.66 29.55 13.57
N ALA A 292 -8.25 30.37 12.60
CA ALA A 292 -8.10 31.81 12.77
C ALA A 292 -9.45 32.46 13.09
N LEU A 293 -10.51 32.08 12.35
CA LEU A 293 -11.88 32.53 12.59
C LEU A 293 -12.37 32.17 14.01
N LYS A 294 -12.07 30.96 14.49
CA LYS A 294 -12.42 30.54 15.85
C LYS A 294 -11.68 31.30 16.95
N THR A 295 -10.44 31.73 16.68
CA THR A 295 -9.60 32.44 17.66
C THR A 295 -10.00 33.91 17.78
N GLU A 296 -10.32 34.54 16.64
CA GLU A 296 -10.75 35.95 16.59
C GLU A 296 -12.22 36.14 17.03
N ALA A 297 -13.07 35.11 16.94
CA ALA A 297 -14.44 35.14 17.46
C ALA A 297 -14.56 35.09 19.00
N GLY A 298 -13.44 35.11 19.73
CA GLY A 298 -13.41 35.32 21.17
C GLY A 298 -13.64 36.81 21.51
N GLU A 299 -14.84 37.12 22.01
CA GLU A 299 -15.37 38.45 22.40
C GLU A 299 -16.06 39.26 21.28
N ALA A 300 -17.33 38.90 21.04
CA ALA A 300 -18.43 39.74 20.52
C ALA A 300 -18.29 40.39 19.12
N ILE A 301 -19.19 40.03 18.19
CA ILE A 301 -20.17 40.90 17.46
C ILE A 301 -20.68 40.21 16.18
N GLN A 302 -21.93 40.53 15.81
CA GLN A 302 -22.72 40.07 14.66
C GLN A 302 -22.23 40.60 13.29
N SER A 303 -20.96 40.39 12.92
CA SER A 303 -20.46 40.64 11.54
C SER A 303 -19.61 39.49 10.99
N GLU A 304 -20.19 38.28 10.99
CA GLU A 304 -19.49 37.04 10.64
C GLU A 304 -18.92 36.96 9.20
N SER A 305 -19.30 37.85 8.26
CA SER A 305 -18.82 37.73 6.87
C SER A 305 -17.62 38.61 6.52
N ALA A 306 -17.59 39.89 6.92
CA ALA A 306 -16.55 40.82 6.47
C ALA A 306 -15.18 40.55 7.10
N GLU A 307 -15.16 40.25 8.40
CA GLU A 307 -13.93 39.87 9.12
C GLU A 307 -13.43 38.51 8.64
N ALA A 308 -14.34 37.57 8.39
CA ALA A 308 -13.97 36.27 7.86
C ALA A 308 -13.33 36.33 6.47
N HIS A 309 -13.84 37.21 5.61
CA HIS A 309 -13.25 37.50 4.32
C HIS A 309 -11.87 38.16 4.45
N ALA A 310 -11.69 39.13 5.36
CA ALA A 310 -10.40 39.79 5.56
C ALA A 310 -9.31 38.84 6.06
N VAL A 311 -9.65 37.92 6.98
CA VAL A 311 -8.73 36.88 7.49
C VAL A 311 -8.37 35.90 6.39
N ALA A 312 -9.36 35.45 5.60
CA ALA A 312 -9.13 34.58 4.47
C ALA A 312 -8.23 35.25 3.40
N ASP A 313 -8.48 36.51 3.06
CA ASP A 313 -7.70 37.28 2.08
C ASP A 313 -6.23 37.43 2.52
N ARG A 314 -6.01 37.74 3.81
CA ARG A 314 -4.65 37.83 4.37
C ARG A 314 -3.92 36.49 4.31
N LEU A 315 -4.56 35.43 4.80
CA LEU A 315 -3.96 34.09 4.78
C LEU A 315 -3.70 33.61 3.35
N GLN A 316 -4.53 34.02 2.39
CA GLN A 316 -4.35 33.71 0.98
C GLN A 316 -3.13 34.43 0.39
N HIS A 317 -2.82 35.64 0.84
CA HIS A 317 -1.59 36.35 0.45
C HIS A 317 -0.33 35.74 1.06
N GLU A 318 -0.42 35.13 2.24
CA GLU A 318 0.69 34.43 2.91
C GLU A 318 0.84 32.97 2.43
N ALA A 319 -0.18 32.42 1.77
CA ALA A 319 -0.17 31.05 1.28
C ALA A 319 0.87 30.86 0.17
N SER A 320 1.59 29.74 0.26
CA SER A 320 2.51 29.29 -0.76
C SER A 320 2.11 27.90 -1.25
N ARG A 321 2.21 27.69 -2.56
CA ARG A 321 1.94 26.39 -3.15
C ARG A 321 3.06 25.40 -2.85
N GLN A 322 2.66 24.24 -2.36
CA GLN A 322 3.56 23.16 -1.96
C GLN A 322 3.09 21.82 -2.52
N ARG A 323 4.07 20.97 -2.83
CA ARG A 323 3.86 19.58 -3.19
C ARG A 323 3.99 18.76 -1.91
N VAL A 324 2.94 18.06 -1.51
CA VAL A 324 2.87 17.39 -0.22
C VAL A 324 2.62 15.91 -0.42
N LEU A 325 3.39 15.10 0.29
CA LEU A 325 3.29 13.66 0.35
C LEU A 325 2.75 13.26 1.72
N TYR A 326 1.58 12.61 1.71
CA TYR A 326 1.01 11.99 2.90
C TYR A 326 1.22 10.49 2.81
N THR A 327 1.56 9.85 3.92
CA THR A 327 1.68 8.40 4.00
C THR A 327 0.81 7.83 5.10
N ALA A 328 0.37 6.59 4.93
CA ALA A 328 -0.32 5.78 5.94
C ALA A 328 0.22 4.35 5.88
N ASN A 329 0.47 3.74 7.04
CA ASN A 329 0.95 2.37 7.15
C ASN A 329 0.19 1.57 8.21
N VAL A 330 -0.24 0.35 7.89
CA VAL A 330 -0.54 -0.72 8.85
C VAL A 330 0.22 -1.98 8.45
N GLY A 331 0.84 -2.65 9.42
CA GLY A 331 1.69 -3.82 9.19
C GLY A 331 3.13 -3.44 8.86
N ASP A 332 3.82 -4.28 8.09
CA ASP A 332 5.27 -4.25 7.90
C ASP A 332 5.75 -4.11 6.45
N ALA A 333 4.83 -3.82 5.53
CA ALA A 333 5.20 -3.11 4.33
C ALA A 333 5.76 -1.71 4.68
N ARG A 334 6.61 -1.14 3.81
CA ARG A 334 7.35 0.08 4.13
C ARG A 334 7.40 1.06 2.97
N ILE A 335 7.38 2.34 3.32
CA ILE A 335 7.56 3.51 2.44
C ILE A 335 8.87 4.22 2.79
N VAL A 336 9.73 4.42 1.80
CA VAL A 336 11.03 5.10 1.92
C VAL A 336 11.16 6.19 0.85
N LEU A 337 11.42 7.42 1.26
CA LEU A 337 11.75 8.56 0.40
C LEU A 337 13.26 8.69 0.23
N CYS A 338 13.73 8.87 -1.00
CA CYS A 338 15.11 9.27 -1.27
C CYS A 338 15.22 10.80 -1.25
N ARG A 339 15.95 11.35 -0.26
CA ARG A 339 16.28 12.77 -0.14
C ARG A 339 17.79 12.96 -0.20
N ASN A 340 18.30 13.61 -1.25
CA ASN A 340 19.73 13.80 -1.50
C ASN A 340 20.53 12.49 -1.45
N GLY A 341 19.95 11.40 -1.94
CA GLY A 341 20.55 10.06 -1.86
C GLY A 341 20.53 9.41 -0.49
N ARG A 342 19.87 10.01 0.51
CA ARG A 342 19.65 9.39 1.81
C ARG A 342 18.24 8.82 1.89
N ALA A 343 18.14 7.62 2.46
CA ALA A 343 16.86 7.02 2.77
C ALA A 343 16.21 7.71 3.97
N LEU A 344 14.98 8.19 3.79
CA LEU A 344 14.10 8.68 4.83
C LEU A 344 12.87 7.76 4.90
N ARG A 345 12.78 6.98 5.96
CA ARG A 345 11.61 6.11 6.19
C ARG A 345 10.40 6.95 6.59
N LEU A 346 9.29 6.78 5.88
CA LEU A 346 8.02 7.52 6.08
C LEU A 346 6.91 6.64 6.68
N SER A 347 7.30 5.53 7.29
CA SER A 347 6.41 4.49 7.83
C SER A 347 7.05 3.86 9.05
N TYR A 348 6.26 3.10 9.81
CA TYR A 348 6.68 2.42 11.03
C TYR A 348 6.18 0.98 10.99
N ASP A 349 7.11 0.02 10.93
CA ASP A 349 6.78 -1.39 10.82
C ASP A 349 6.07 -1.89 12.10
N HIS A 350 4.86 -2.39 11.96
CA HIS A 350 4.05 -2.89 13.07
C HIS A 350 4.25 -4.39 13.26
N LYS A 351 5.42 -4.79 13.78
CA LYS A 351 5.79 -6.20 14.04
C LYS A 351 5.66 -6.54 15.53
N GLY A 352 5.39 -7.82 15.85
CA GLY A 352 5.37 -8.29 17.24
C GLY A 352 6.72 -8.16 17.98
N SER A 353 7.82 -8.00 17.25
CA SER A 353 9.15 -7.73 17.82
C SER A 353 9.33 -6.28 18.29
N ASP A 354 8.43 -5.37 17.92
CA ASP A 354 8.49 -3.98 18.35
C ASP A 354 7.97 -3.82 19.79
N GLU A 355 8.70 -3.08 20.62
CA GLU A 355 8.39 -2.94 22.05
C GLU A 355 7.11 -2.13 22.31
N ASN A 356 6.83 -1.10 21.51
CA ASN A 356 5.65 -0.25 21.70
C ASN A 356 4.39 -0.97 21.26
N GLU A 357 4.44 -1.66 20.12
CA GLU A 357 3.35 -2.51 19.65
C GLU A 357 3.15 -3.72 20.57
N GLY A 358 4.21 -4.34 21.07
CA GLY A 358 4.13 -5.40 22.06
C GLY A 358 3.43 -4.93 23.35
N ARG A 359 3.75 -3.73 23.83
CA ARG A 359 3.07 -3.12 24.99
C ARG A 359 1.60 -2.82 24.70
N ARG A 360 1.27 -2.33 23.49
CA ARG A 360 -0.11 -2.07 23.06
C ARG A 360 -0.94 -3.36 23.06
N VAL A 361 -0.42 -4.42 22.43
CA VAL A 361 -1.08 -5.74 22.36
C VAL A 361 -1.26 -6.33 23.76
N ALA A 362 -0.24 -6.26 24.62
CA ALA A 362 -0.33 -6.73 26.00
C ALA A 362 -1.37 -5.96 26.82
N SER A 363 -1.46 -4.63 26.62
CA SER A 363 -2.45 -3.78 27.31
C SER A 363 -3.89 -4.10 26.87
N ALA A 364 -4.08 -4.61 25.66
CA ALA A 364 -5.34 -5.12 25.15
C ALA A 364 -5.64 -6.59 25.58
N GLY A 365 -4.79 -7.20 26.42
CA GLY A 365 -4.95 -8.57 26.90
C GLY A 365 -4.38 -9.65 25.97
N GLY A 366 -3.68 -9.27 24.91
CA GLY A 366 -2.96 -10.19 24.02
C GLY A 366 -1.57 -10.58 24.54
N LEU A 367 -0.94 -11.53 23.87
CA LEU A 367 0.42 -11.99 24.18
C LEU A 367 1.27 -11.96 22.91
N ILE A 368 2.55 -11.64 23.03
CA ILE A 368 3.52 -11.84 21.95
C ILE A 368 4.30 -13.12 22.22
N LEU A 369 4.17 -14.10 21.33
CA LEU A 369 4.88 -15.38 21.38
C LEU A 369 5.65 -15.57 20.08
N ASN A 370 6.97 -15.74 20.15
CA ASN A 370 7.85 -15.84 18.96
C ASN A 370 7.63 -14.69 17.96
N ASN A 371 7.56 -13.45 18.47
CA ASN A 371 7.28 -12.24 17.69
C ASN A 371 5.92 -12.24 16.97
N ARG A 372 4.97 -13.07 17.40
CA ARG A 372 3.62 -13.14 16.82
C ARG A 372 2.54 -12.85 17.86
N VAL A 373 1.51 -12.11 17.47
CA VAL A 373 0.31 -11.84 18.27
C VAL A 373 -0.42 -13.16 18.51
N ASN A 374 -0.55 -13.51 19.80
CA ASN A 374 -1.05 -14.80 20.30
C ASN A 374 -0.40 -16.03 19.64
N GLY A 375 0.83 -15.88 19.12
CA GLY A 375 1.54 -16.94 18.39
C GLY A 375 1.08 -17.13 16.93
N VAL A 376 0.14 -16.32 16.43
CA VAL A 376 -0.49 -16.51 15.11
C VAL A 376 0.05 -15.50 14.08
N LEU A 377 -0.26 -14.21 14.21
CA LEU A 377 0.11 -13.19 13.21
C LEU A 377 1.44 -12.50 13.55
N ALA A 378 2.29 -12.31 12.54
CA ALA A 378 3.59 -11.64 12.70
C ALA A 378 3.47 -10.11 12.83
N VAL A 379 2.37 -9.55 12.33
CA VAL A 379 2.05 -8.14 12.40
C VAL A 379 1.09 -7.83 13.54
N THR A 380 1.19 -6.62 14.08
CA THR A 380 0.33 -6.12 15.16
C THR A 380 -0.74 -5.15 14.66
N ARG A 381 -0.65 -4.70 13.40
CA ARG A 381 -1.67 -3.90 12.72
C ARG A 381 -1.88 -4.44 11.31
N ALA A 382 -3.13 -4.50 10.88
CA ALA A 382 -3.53 -4.98 9.55
C ALA A 382 -4.98 -4.57 9.27
N LEU A 383 -5.36 -4.57 7.99
CA LEU A 383 -6.73 -4.48 7.54
C LEU A 383 -7.33 -5.90 7.43
N GLY A 384 -8.56 -6.07 7.88
CA GLY A 384 -9.18 -7.40 8.01
C GLY A 384 -8.81 -8.05 9.34
N ASP A 385 -8.49 -9.36 9.30
CA ASP A 385 -8.19 -10.18 10.50
C ASP A 385 -9.26 -10.04 11.59
N ALA A 386 -10.53 -10.11 11.21
CA ALA A 386 -11.66 -9.82 12.10
C ALA A 386 -11.64 -10.67 13.38
N TYR A 387 -11.11 -11.90 13.32
CA TYR A 387 -10.98 -12.79 14.48
C TYR A 387 -9.98 -12.30 15.54
N MET A 388 -9.12 -11.31 15.24
CA MET A 388 -8.16 -10.71 16.16
C MET A 388 -8.24 -9.18 16.21
N LYS A 389 -9.37 -8.56 15.82
CA LYS A 389 -9.52 -7.10 15.69
C LYS A 389 -9.18 -6.32 16.98
N ASP A 390 -9.47 -6.90 18.14
CA ASP A 390 -9.16 -6.31 19.46
C ASP A 390 -7.64 -6.17 19.71
N LEU A 391 -6.83 -7.00 19.06
CA LEU A 391 -5.38 -7.04 19.21
C LEU A 391 -4.66 -6.44 17.99
N VAL A 392 -5.17 -6.74 16.79
CA VAL A 392 -4.64 -6.34 15.48
C VAL A 392 -5.53 -5.26 14.89
N THR A 393 -5.11 -4.01 15.06
CA THR A 393 -5.92 -2.84 14.70
C THR A 393 -5.66 -2.37 13.27
N GLY A 394 -6.68 -1.81 12.61
CA GLY A 394 -6.56 -1.11 11.33
C GLY A 394 -6.14 0.36 11.42
N HIS A 395 -5.81 0.90 12.61
CA HIS A 395 -5.36 2.29 12.75
C HIS A 395 -3.95 2.52 12.17
N PRO A 396 -3.80 3.34 11.11
CA PRO A 396 -2.52 3.56 10.47
C PRO A 396 -1.59 4.47 11.26
N TYR A 397 -0.28 4.26 11.08
CA TYR A 397 0.71 5.30 11.32
C TYR A 397 0.74 6.24 10.12
N THR A 398 0.52 7.53 10.33
CA THR A 398 0.46 8.53 9.25
C THR A 398 1.59 9.54 9.32
N THR A 399 2.07 9.99 8.16
CA THR A 399 3.04 11.10 8.09
C THR A 399 2.66 12.11 7.03
N GLU A 400 3.20 13.32 7.18
CA GLU A 400 3.05 14.43 6.25
C GLU A 400 4.45 14.96 5.92
N THR A 401 4.79 15.04 4.64
CA THR A 401 6.10 15.47 4.16
C THR A 401 5.97 16.44 3.00
N VAL A 402 6.52 17.65 3.14
CA VAL A 402 6.64 18.59 2.01
C VAL A 402 7.80 18.14 1.11
N ILE A 403 7.49 17.97 -0.18
CA ILE A 403 8.45 17.57 -1.21
C ILE A 403 9.32 18.75 -1.61
N GLN A 404 10.63 18.52 -1.57
CA GLN A 404 11.68 19.46 -1.92
C GLN A 404 12.22 19.08 -3.30
N ALA A 405 11.79 19.77 -4.35
CA ALA A 405 12.14 19.45 -5.75
C ALA A 405 13.65 19.54 -6.09
N ASP A 406 14.44 20.06 -5.16
CA ASP A 406 15.89 20.15 -5.19
C ASP A 406 16.59 18.96 -4.52
N GLN A 407 15.89 18.21 -3.68
CA GLN A 407 16.48 17.17 -2.84
C GLN A 407 15.79 15.82 -2.98
N ASP A 408 14.47 15.80 -3.11
CA ASP A 408 13.68 14.58 -3.19
C ASP A 408 13.72 14.00 -4.61
N GLU A 409 14.08 12.72 -4.71
CA GLU A 409 14.36 12.09 -6.01
C GLU A 409 13.29 11.06 -6.40
N PHE A 410 12.91 10.19 -5.47
CA PHE A 410 11.91 9.14 -5.68
C PHE A 410 11.41 8.54 -4.36
N LEU A 411 10.29 7.85 -4.42
CA LEU A 411 9.67 7.08 -3.36
C LEU A 411 9.78 5.57 -3.69
N ILE A 412 10.04 4.74 -2.69
CA ILE A 412 9.93 3.28 -2.76
C ILE A 412 8.82 2.84 -1.81
N LEU A 413 7.84 2.09 -2.32
CA LEU A 413 6.91 1.30 -1.51
C LEU A 413 7.20 -0.17 -1.81
N ALA A 414 7.29 -1.02 -0.79
CA ALA A 414 7.39 -2.46 -0.99
C ALA A 414 6.85 -3.25 0.21
N CYS A 415 6.51 -4.52 -0.03
CA CYS A 415 6.19 -5.50 1.00
C CYS A 415 7.45 -5.98 1.75
N ASP A 416 7.26 -6.76 2.81
CA ASP A 416 8.34 -7.27 3.66
C ASP A 416 9.29 -8.22 2.89
N GLY A 417 8.81 -8.86 1.81
CA GLY A 417 9.63 -9.68 0.93
C GLY A 417 10.87 -8.97 0.40
N LEU A 418 10.82 -7.64 0.21
CA LEU A 418 12.00 -6.82 -0.06
C LEU A 418 12.73 -6.44 1.24
N TRP A 419 12.00 -5.89 2.21
CA TRP A 419 12.56 -5.21 3.37
C TRP A 419 13.21 -6.13 4.41
N ASP A 420 12.89 -7.41 4.39
CA ASP A 420 13.51 -8.43 5.25
C ASP A 420 14.94 -8.77 4.79
N VAL A 421 15.30 -8.47 3.54
CA VAL A 421 16.62 -8.79 2.96
C VAL A 421 17.38 -7.56 2.42
N CYS A 422 16.77 -6.39 2.46
CA CYS A 422 17.31 -5.14 1.95
C CYS A 422 17.02 -3.98 2.91
N SER A 423 18.06 -3.29 3.38
CA SER A 423 17.88 -2.09 4.21
C SER A 423 17.42 -0.88 3.38
N ASP A 424 16.83 0.12 4.04
CA ASP A 424 16.30 1.32 3.38
C ASP A 424 17.36 2.03 2.51
N GLN A 425 18.58 2.18 3.05
CA GLN A 425 19.67 2.86 2.36
C GLN A 425 20.24 2.01 1.22
N GLU A 426 20.36 0.69 1.39
CA GLU A 426 20.75 -0.20 0.29
C GLU A 426 19.76 -0.11 -0.87
N ALA A 427 18.45 -0.11 -0.58
CA ALA A 427 17.41 0.02 -1.60
C ALA A 427 17.55 1.33 -2.37
N VAL A 428 17.75 2.47 -1.67
CA VAL A 428 17.99 3.77 -2.29
C VAL A 428 19.24 3.75 -3.17
N ASP A 429 20.37 3.26 -2.64
CA ASP A 429 21.64 3.25 -3.35
C ASP A 429 21.61 2.39 -4.63
N LEU A 430 20.89 1.26 -4.60
CA LEU A 430 20.73 0.35 -5.73
C LEU A 430 20.03 0.98 -6.94
N VAL A 431 19.06 1.87 -6.69
CA VAL A 431 18.17 2.40 -7.74
C VAL A 431 18.33 3.88 -8.02
N ARG A 432 19.11 4.60 -7.21
CA ARG A 432 19.22 6.06 -7.33
C ARG A 432 19.59 6.53 -8.74
N GLN A 433 20.52 5.82 -9.39
CA GLN A 433 21.00 6.16 -10.73
C GLN A 433 20.09 5.65 -11.88
N ILE A 434 19.07 4.85 -11.58
CA ILE A 434 18.18 4.26 -12.58
C ILE A 434 16.99 5.21 -12.82
N GLN A 435 16.93 5.85 -13.99
CA GLN A 435 15.92 6.88 -14.30
C GLN A 435 14.55 6.31 -14.70
N ASP A 436 14.52 5.07 -15.18
CA ASP A 436 13.27 4.38 -15.45
C ASP A 436 12.76 3.74 -14.16
N PRO A 437 11.60 4.16 -13.62
CA PRO A 437 11.09 3.57 -12.39
C PRO A 437 10.74 2.08 -12.55
N GLN A 438 10.45 1.60 -13.76
CA GLN A 438 10.18 0.18 -14.00
C GLN A 438 11.45 -0.67 -13.88
N GLU A 439 12.55 -0.24 -14.51
CA GLU A 439 13.86 -0.87 -14.31
C GLU A 439 14.31 -0.80 -12.84
N ALA A 440 14.04 0.31 -12.15
CA ALA A 440 14.36 0.50 -10.75
C ALA A 440 13.62 -0.49 -9.83
N SER A 441 12.29 -0.63 -10.00
CA SER A 441 11.52 -1.59 -9.20
C SER A 441 11.96 -3.03 -9.46
N LYS A 442 12.27 -3.35 -10.73
CA LYS A 442 12.78 -4.68 -11.11
C LYS A 442 14.13 -4.99 -10.47
N LYS A 443 15.04 -4.01 -10.45
CA LYS A 443 16.36 -4.11 -9.80
C LYS A 443 16.24 -4.52 -8.33
N LEU A 444 15.27 -3.94 -7.60
CA LEU A 444 15.03 -4.24 -6.19
C LEU A 444 14.48 -5.65 -5.98
N VAL A 445 13.51 -6.08 -6.80
CA VAL A 445 12.97 -7.44 -6.74
C VAL A 445 14.03 -8.48 -7.08
N ASP A 446 14.81 -8.26 -8.14
CA ASP A 446 15.93 -9.15 -8.51
C ASP A 446 16.97 -9.24 -7.38
N TYR A 447 17.27 -8.12 -6.71
CA TYR A 447 18.18 -8.07 -5.57
C TYR A 447 17.65 -8.89 -4.39
N ALA A 448 16.38 -8.76 -4.04
CA ALA A 448 15.76 -9.53 -2.96
C ALA A 448 15.75 -11.05 -3.24
N LEU A 449 15.43 -11.44 -4.49
CA LEU A 449 15.51 -12.84 -4.93
C LEU A 449 16.94 -13.38 -4.84
N ALA A 450 17.94 -12.59 -5.22
CA ALA A 450 19.35 -12.97 -5.13
C ALA A 450 19.84 -13.12 -3.67
N ARG A 451 19.16 -12.47 -2.71
CA ARG A 451 19.41 -12.61 -1.27
C ARG A 451 18.47 -13.59 -0.57
N PHE A 452 17.89 -14.51 -1.33
CA PHE A 452 17.08 -15.61 -0.84
C PHE A 452 15.82 -15.17 -0.08
N SER A 453 15.21 -14.04 -0.48
CA SER A 453 13.85 -13.73 -0.03
C SER A 453 12.94 -14.94 -0.30
N THR A 454 12.09 -15.26 0.67
CA THR A 454 11.17 -16.40 0.62
C THR A 454 9.71 -15.99 0.47
N ASP A 455 9.44 -14.69 0.44
CA ASP A 455 8.08 -14.18 0.34
C ASP A 455 7.68 -13.81 -1.09
N ASN A 456 6.40 -13.46 -1.26
CA ASN A 456 5.93 -12.64 -2.37
C ASN A 456 6.71 -11.31 -2.36
N LEU A 457 6.89 -10.76 -3.55
CA LEU A 457 7.68 -9.57 -3.76
C LEU A 457 6.85 -8.60 -4.57
N SER A 458 6.58 -7.44 -3.98
CA SER A 458 5.94 -6.30 -4.64
C SER A 458 6.74 -5.06 -4.33
N CYS A 459 7.22 -4.39 -5.38
CA CYS A 459 7.98 -3.16 -5.25
C CYS A 459 7.47 -2.12 -6.24
N MET A 460 7.12 -0.95 -5.72
CA MET A 460 6.74 0.23 -6.49
C MET A 460 7.78 1.32 -6.30
N VAL A 461 8.24 1.90 -7.41
CA VAL A 461 9.10 3.09 -7.43
C VAL A 461 8.32 4.23 -8.08
N VAL A 462 8.17 5.33 -7.35
CA VAL A 462 7.58 6.57 -7.86
C VAL A 462 8.70 7.59 -8.01
N ARG A 463 9.11 7.85 -9.25
CA ARG A 463 10.23 8.76 -9.55
C ARG A 463 9.71 10.15 -9.90
N PHE A 464 10.22 11.17 -9.24
CA PHE A 464 9.81 12.56 -9.46
C PHE A 464 10.51 13.15 -10.69
N ASP A 465 9.77 13.92 -11.49
CA ASP A 465 10.33 14.83 -12.47
C ASP A 465 10.55 16.20 -11.80
N ASN A 466 11.72 16.35 -11.19
CA ASN A 466 12.09 17.55 -10.45
C ASN A 466 12.07 18.83 -11.29
N LYS A 467 12.22 18.73 -12.63
CA LYS A 467 12.07 19.89 -13.51
C LYS A 467 10.60 20.27 -13.64
N ALA A 468 9.73 19.28 -13.88
CA ALA A 468 8.30 19.51 -13.97
C ALA A 468 7.71 20.00 -12.63
N VAL A 469 8.13 19.45 -11.49
CA VAL A 469 7.71 19.93 -10.15
C VAL A 469 8.05 21.41 -9.97
N ARG A 470 9.27 21.84 -10.34
CA ARG A 470 9.69 23.25 -10.23
C ARG A 470 8.89 24.16 -11.15
N GLN A 471 8.64 23.71 -12.38
CA GLN A 471 7.86 24.47 -13.36
C GLN A 471 6.43 24.68 -12.86
N ARG A 472 5.79 23.60 -12.39
CA ARG A 472 4.40 23.62 -11.92
C ARG A 472 4.18 24.33 -10.60
N LYS A 473 5.21 24.46 -9.75
CA LYS A 473 5.11 25.24 -8.50
C LYS A 473 4.65 26.68 -8.76
N ASN A 474 4.95 27.23 -9.94
CA ASN A 474 4.55 28.58 -10.34
C ASN A 474 3.18 28.64 -11.05
N GLU A 475 2.57 27.49 -11.36
CA GLU A 475 1.24 27.39 -11.98
C GLU A 475 0.17 27.32 -10.88
N GLY A 476 -0.42 28.47 -10.56
CA GLY A 476 -1.19 28.70 -9.33
C GLY A 476 -2.51 27.92 -9.14
N VAL A 477 -2.97 27.11 -10.11
CA VAL A 477 -4.29 26.46 -10.00
C VAL A 477 -4.27 24.93 -10.18
N ILE A 478 -3.14 24.31 -10.55
CA ILE A 478 -3.06 22.85 -10.80
C ILE A 478 -3.60 22.01 -9.64
N GLY A 479 -4.55 21.13 -9.97
CA GLY A 479 -5.02 20.09 -9.06
C GLY A 479 -5.75 20.63 -7.83
N VAL A 480 -6.26 21.86 -7.86
CA VAL A 480 -7.14 22.46 -6.84
C VAL A 480 -8.51 22.77 -7.45
N GLU A 481 -9.57 22.65 -6.67
CA GLU A 481 -10.94 23.01 -7.07
C GLU A 481 -10.99 24.46 -7.55
N GLY A 482 -11.24 24.65 -8.85
CA GLY A 482 -11.13 25.94 -9.55
C GLY A 482 -10.16 25.94 -10.74
N ASP A 483 -9.31 24.91 -10.88
CA ASP A 483 -8.58 24.67 -12.13
C ASP A 483 -9.61 24.50 -13.26
N PRO A 484 -9.50 25.22 -14.39
CA PRO A 484 -10.38 25.00 -15.54
C PRO A 484 -10.46 23.53 -15.97
N VAL A 485 -9.39 22.77 -15.73
CA VAL A 485 -9.29 21.34 -16.05
C VAL A 485 -9.93 20.44 -14.98
N THR A 486 -10.20 20.97 -13.79
CA THR A 486 -10.95 20.30 -12.71
C THR A 486 -12.32 20.96 -12.49
N ALA A 487 -12.82 21.70 -13.48
CA ALA A 487 -14.07 22.46 -13.38
C ALA A 487 -15.31 21.56 -13.22
N LYS A 488 -16.41 22.17 -12.78
CA LYS A 488 -17.70 21.49 -12.54
C LYS A 488 -18.15 20.71 -13.78
N GLY A 489 -18.31 19.39 -13.64
CA GLY A 489 -18.75 18.47 -14.70
C GLY A 489 -17.74 17.39 -15.06
N ASN A 490 -16.45 17.57 -14.70
CA ASN A 490 -15.45 16.53 -14.86
C ASN A 490 -15.54 15.48 -13.74
N ILE A 491 -15.22 14.24 -14.07
CA ILE A 491 -15.20 13.11 -13.13
C ILE A 491 -13.76 12.77 -12.75
N THR A 492 -13.57 12.09 -11.62
CA THR A 492 -12.23 11.62 -11.24
C THR A 492 -11.82 10.43 -12.09
N GLU A 493 -10.52 10.15 -12.12
CA GLU A 493 -9.98 8.99 -12.85
C GLU A 493 -10.58 7.69 -12.31
N ALA A 494 -10.69 7.56 -10.98
CA ALA A 494 -11.26 6.39 -10.36
C ALA A 494 -12.77 6.23 -10.69
N GLU A 495 -13.54 7.32 -10.66
CA GLU A 495 -14.95 7.31 -11.09
C GLU A 495 -15.10 6.86 -12.55
N ALA A 496 -14.24 7.35 -13.45
CA ALA A 496 -14.26 6.97 -14.86
C ALA A 496 -13.96 5.48 -15.07
N ILE A 497 -12.95 4.95 -14.36
CA ILE A 497 -12.58 3.53 -14.41
C ILE A 497 -13.74 2.66 -13.91
N VAL A 498 -14.33 3.01 -12.76
CA VAL A 498 -15.46 2.25 -12.19
C VAL A 498 -16.70 2.35 -13.10
N ALA A 499 -16.96 3.51 -13.69
CA ALA A 499 -18.06 3.68 -14.65
C ALA A 499 -17.88 2.81 -15.90
N GLN A 500 -16.66 2.65 -16.39
CA GLN A 500 -16.35 1.74 -17.50
C GLN A 500 -16.59 0.28 -17.11
N ALA A 501 -16.15 -0.14 -15.92
CA ALA A 501 -16.43 -1.47 -15.41
C ALA A 501 -17.94 -1.73 -15.28
N ARG A 502 -18.69 -0.76 -14.74
CA ARG A 502 -20.16 -0.84 -14.60
C ARG A 502 -20.86 -1.06 -15.94
N LYS A 503 -20.44 -0.36 -16.99
CA LYS A 503 -20.98 -0.54 -18.37
C LYS A 503 -20.78 -1.97 -18.90
N SER A 504 -19.72 -2.66 -18.47
CA SER A 504 -19.45 -4.04 -18.90
C SER A 504 -20.26 -5.10 -18.15
N ILE A 505 -20.68 -4.80 -16.91
CA ILE A 505 -21.37 -5.75 -16.02
C ILE A 505 -22.89 -5.61 -16.10
N GLY A 506 -23.38 -4.38 -16.38
CA GLY A 506 -24.81 -4.05 -16.31
C GLY A 506 -25.24 -3.61 -14.90
N ASP A 507 -26.56 -3.49 -14.69
CA ASP A 507 -27.10 -3.08 -13.39
C ASP A 507 -26.97 -4.19 -12.33
N PRO A 508 -26.69 -3.85 -11.07
CA PRO A 508 -26.52 -4.83 -10.00
C PRO A 508 -27.77 -5.68 -9.84
N GLN A 509 -27.62 -7.01 -9.83
CA GLN A 509 -28.73 -7.93 -9.64
C GLN A 509 -29.16 -8.04 -8.17
N GLN A 510 -28.25 -7.75 -7.22
CA GLN A 510 -28.48 -7.81 -5.77
C GLN A 510 -27.53 -6.89 -4.99
N SER A 511 -27.85 -6.56 -3.75
CA SER A 511 -26.99 -5.72 -2.89
C SER A 511 -25.74 -6.46 -2.43
N VAL A 512 -24.72 -5.70 -2.02
CA VAL A 512 -23.44 -6.25 -1.54
C VAL A 512 -23.64 -7.05 -0.25
N GLU A 513 -24.52 -6.59 0.65
CA GLU A 513 -24.84 -7.30 1.89
C GLU A 513 -25.51 -8.65 1.63
N SER A 514 -26.44 -8.70 0.66
CA SER A 514 -27.08 -9.96 0.26
C SER A 514 -26.08 -10.92 -0.37
N ALA A 515 -25.22 -10.44 -1.27
CA ALA A 515 -24.17 -11.24 -1.88
C ALA A 515 -23.16 -11.75 -0.83
N ALA A 516 -22.79 -10.91 0.15
CA ALA A 516 -21.94 -11.32 1.26
C ALA A 516 -22.62 -12.39 2.13
N ALA A 517 -23.90 -12.25 2.44
CA ALA A 517 -24.67 -13.23 3.21
C ALA A 517 -24.77 -14.58 2.50
N GLU A 518 -24.98 -14.60 1.18
CA GLU A 518 -24.96 -15.84 0.39
C GLU A 518 -23.59 -16.54 0.46
N ILE A 519 -22.50 -15.78 0.36
CA ILE A 519 -21.15 -16.35 0.47
C ILE A 519 -20.90 -16.91 1.88
N ILE A 520 -21.34 -16.20 2.93
CA ILE A 520 -21.23 -16.69 4.32
C ILE A 520 -21.97 -18.02 4.47
N GLN A 521 -23.21 -18.10 3.99
CA GLN A 521 -24.01 -19.32 4.05
C GLN A 521 -23.33 -20.47 3.30
N GLU A 522 -22.82 -20.24 2.09
CA GLU A 522 -22.10 -21.28 1.33
C GLU A 522 -20.80 -21.75 2.00
N GLU A 523 -20.10 -20.87 2.74
CA GLU A 523 -18.90 -21.25 3.49
C GLU A 523 -19.25 -22.02 4.77
N GLU A 524 -20.33 -21.66 5.47
CA GLU A 524 -20.83 -22.39 6.64
C GLU A 524 -21.42 -23.76 6.27
N GLU A 525 -22.03 -23.89 5.08
CA GLU A 525 -22.57 -25.15 4.55
C GLU A 525 -21.49 -26.14 4.06
N LYS A 526 -20.25 -25.70 3.85
CA LYS A 526 -19.12 -26.61 3.63
C LYS A 526 -18.78 -27.27 4.98
N GLU A 527 -19.37 -28.44 5.22
CA GLU A 527 -19.20 -29.26 6.43
C GLU A 527 -17.77 -29.30 6.98
N PRO A 528 -17.60 -29.40 8.32
CA PRO A 528 -16.29 -29.54 8.95
C PRO A 528 -15.56 -30.74 8.34
N GLY A 529 -14.27 -30.56 8.07
CA GLY A 529 -13.40 -31.61 7.55
C GLY A 529 -13.57 -32.91 8.35
N PRO A 530 -13.36 -34.08 7.71
CA PRO A 530 -13.83 -35.36 8.20
C PRO A 530 -13.45 -35.55 9.66
N GLU A 531 -14.45 -35.68 10.54
CA GLU A 531 -14.21 -36.03 11.93
C GLU A 531 -13.34 -37.29 11.97
N LEU A 532 -12.28 -37.26 12.78
CA LEU A 532 -11.46 -38.43 13.05
C LEU A 532 -12.36 -39.53 13.59
N SER A 533 -12.69 -40.51 12.73
CA SER A 533 -13.48 -41.64 13.16
C SER A 533 -12.77 -42.32 14.33
N MET A 534 -13.51 -42.71 15.37
CA MET A 534 -12.94 -43.44 16.51
C MET A 534 -12.18 -44.72 16.08
N GLU A 535 -12.50 -45.25 14.90
CA GLU A 535 -11.76 -46.37 14.29
C GLU A 535 -10.38 -45.97 13.79
N ALA A 536 -10.22 -44.79 13.18
CA ALA A 536 -8.92 -44.27 12.76
C ALA A 536 -8.02 -43.97 13.96
N ALA A 537 -8.58 -43.43 15.05
CA ALA A 537 -7.86 -43.21 16.31
C ALA A 537 -7.43 -44.53 16.98
N LYS A 538 -8.27 -45.58 16.92
CA LYS A 538 -7.93 -46.92 17.44
C LYS A 538 -6.91 -47.66 16.58
N ALA A 539 -6.90 -47.43 15.26
CA ALA A 539 -5.91 -48.02 14.35
C ALA A 539 -4.50 -47.44 14.60
N ALA A 540 -4.39 -46.16 14.96
CA ALA A 540 -3.12 -45.51 15.28
C ALA A 540 -2.49 -46.01 16.59
N GLN A 541 -3.28 -46.52 17.54
CA GLN A 541 -2.78 -47.09 18.80
C GLN A 541 -2.24 -48.52 18.68
N LYS A 542 -2.43 -49.21 17.56
CA LYS A 542 -2.09 -50.64 17.41
C LYS A 542 -0.70 -50.96 16.87
N ASN A 543 0.15 -49.96 16.65
CA ASN A 543 1.56 -50.19 16.32
C ASN A 543 2.46 -49.78 17.50
N PRO A 544 2.73 -50.68 18.46
CA PRO A 544 3.86 -50.49 19.36
C PRO A 544 5.16 -50.68 18.57
N VAL A 545 6.09 -49.74 18.77
CA VAL A 545 7.51 -49.85 18.41
C VAL A 545 8.16 -50.96 19.21
#